data_AF-A0A7S2P943-F1
#
_entry.id   AF-A0A7S2P943-F1
#
_cell.length_a   1.000
_cell.length_b   1.000
_cell.length_c   1.000
_cell.angle_alpha   90.00
_cell.angle_beta   90.00
_cell.angle_gamma   90.00
#
_symmetry.space_group_name_H-M   'P 1'
#
loop_
_entity.id
_entity.type
_entity.pdbx_description
1 polymer ?
#
loop_
_entity_poly.entity_id
_entity_poly.type
_entity_poly.pdbx_seq_one_letter_code
_entity_poly.pdbx_strand_id
1 'polypeptide(L)'
;DQEYMGGNGLQNEDILSGGMVKVGIFRRDTSRPAQYARWLSSLLGSVKLNFGVKCFTKVRRGRKSTTSVKGKQGKCLVTFYGIYTNCQLAGYAFKVATERISQMMAEYEPERSCHKPRISKRTARLSYALGIARGLEDAVEDMIAKEEAKQKERLQLARIAVSKGTAYEDEEESVTPDQGGDGRYEFYGDNSDGCGFSFSDSVSSDKHDGTADLSNCGVDINDVVGSDKETMGKRRQLSGDSLQKRLKEMEEEDQAAIVLVDQREKIEEQVLKQNNVKLRAGRKRKAINIDETSFERGVEDSKEVDLNQRAIKDEVKPKKERINL
;
A
#
# COMPACT_ATOMS: atom_id res chain seq x y z
N ASP A 1 34.35 -2.76 -44.12
CA ASP A 1 33.72 -1.64 -43.39
C ASP A 1 32.24 -1.58 -43.71
N GLN A 2 31.44 -2.21 -42.85
CA GLN A 2 29.98 -2.23 -42.94
C GLN A 2 29.50 -1.84 -41.53
N GLU A 3 29.29 -0.54 -41.33
CA GLU A 3 28.83 0.02 -40.05
C GLU A 3 27.42 -0.48 -39.78
N TYR A 4 27.32 -1.42 -38.84
CA TYR A 4 26.06 -1.87 -38.25
C TYR A 4 25.56 -0.77 -37.30
N MET A 5 24.84 0.21 -37.84
CA MET A 5 24.02 1.14 -37.06
C MET A 5 22.78 0.40 -36.53
N GLY A 6 23.00 -0.48 -35.54
CA GLY A 6 21.95 -1.15 -34.79
C GLY A 6 21.22 -0.15 -33.88
N GLY A 7 20.25 0.57 -34.44
CA GLY A 7 19.37 1.46 -33.71
C GLY A 7 18.48 0.69 -32.73
N ASN A 8 18.89 0.62 -31.46
CA ASN A 8 18.02 0.28 -30.32
C ASN A 8 17.03 1.43 -30.01
N GLY A 9 16.35 1.96 -31.03
CA GLY A 9 15.49 3.14 -30.94
C GLY A 9 14.02 2.83 -30.64
N LEU A 10 13.68 1.59 -30.25
CA LEU A 10 12.31 1.07 -30.40
C LEU A 10 11.66 0.51 -29.12
N GLN A 11 12.01 0.98 -27.92
CA GLN A 11 11.41 0.40 -26.70
C GLN A 11 10.86 1.38 -25.65
N ASN A 12 11.00 2.69 -25.82
CA ASN A 12 10.47 3.63 -24.82
C ASN A 12 9.00 4.03 -25.06
N GLU A 13 8.45 3.88 -26.27
CA GLU A 13 7.04 4.20 -26.54
C GLU A 13 6.06 3.20 -25.88
N ASP A 14 6.52 1.99 -25.56
CA ASP A 14 5.68 0.96 -24.94
C ASP A 14 5.48 1.15 -23.43
N ILE A 15 6.26 2.02 -22.77
CA ILE A 15 6.26 2.19 -21.31
C ILE A 15 4.91 2.72 -20.80
N LEU A 16 4.21 3.54 -21.60
CA LEU A 16 2.89 4.09 -21.29
C LEU A 16 1.76 3.42 -22.07
N SER A 17 2.00 2.24 -22.65
CA SER A 17 0.96 1.51 -23.34
C SER A 17 -0.18 1.12 -22.39
N GLY A 18 -1.41 1.46 -22.78
CA GLY A 18 -2.60 1.04 -22.07
C GLY A 18 -2.82 -0.46 -22.22
N GLY A 19 -3.23 -1.13 -21.14
CA GLY A 19 -3.49 -2.56 -21.19
C GLY A 19 -4.45 -3.07 -20.13
N MET A 20 -4.74 -4.38 -20.20
CA MET A 20 -5.63 -5.07 -19.27
C MET A 20 -5.02 -6.39 -18.80
N VAL A 21 -5.03 -6.62 -17.49
CA VAL A 21 -4.56 -7.87 -16.87
C VAL A 21 -5.71 -8.54 -16.15
N LYS A 22 -5.93 -9.83 -16.44
CA LYS A 22 -7.03 -10.64 -15.91
C LYS A 22 -6.50 -11.63 -14.89
N VAL A 23 -6.94 -11.53 -13.64
CA VAL A 23 -6.56 -12.41 -12.55
C VAL A 23 -7.74 -13.28 -12.15
N GLY A 24 -7.59 -14.60 -12.28
CA GLY A 24 -8.59 -15.58 -11.85
C GLY A 24 -8.32 -16.03 -10.42
N ILE A 25 -9.35 -15.99 -9.56
CA ILE A 25 -9.24 -16.45 -8.17
C ILE A 25 -9.82 -17.85 -8.07
N PHE A 26 -8.96 -18.82 -7.75
CA PHE A 26 -9.32 -20.25 -7.62
C PHE A 26 -8.94 -20.76 -6.23
N ARG A 27 -9.78 -21.61 -5.63
CA ARG A 27 -9.39 -22.34 -4.42
C ARG A 27 -8.48 -23.49 -4.83
N ARG A 28 -7.28 -23.59 -4.26
CA ARG A 28 -6.30 -24.65 -4.55
C ARG A 28 -6.91 -26.04 -4.39
N ASP A 29 -7.57 -26.29 -3.26
CA ASP A 29 -8.01 -27.66 -2.88
C ASP A 29 -9.18 -28.18 -3.71
N THR A 30 -10.06 -27.29 -4.16
CA THR A 30 -11.32 -27.71 -4.79
C THR A 30 -11.36 -27.40 -6.27
N SER A 31 -10.38 -26.67 -6.81
CA SER A 31 -10.42 -25.97 -8.12
C SER A 31 -11.62 -25.03 -8.30
N ARG A 32 -12.56 -25.00 -7.33
CA ARG A 32 -13.77 -24.21 -7.35
C ARG A 32 -13.39 -22.73 -7.22
N PRO A 33 -14.14 -21.83 -7.87
CA PRO A 33 -14.00 -20.41 -7.61
C PRO A 33 -14.15 -20.16 -6.12
N ALA A 34 -13.27 -19.34 -5.55
CA ALA A 34 -13.60 -18.72 -4.29
C ALA A 34 -14.94 -17.99 -4.49
N GLN A 35 -15.95 -18.29 -3.66
CA GLN A 35 -17.08 -17.39 -3.58
C GLN A 35 -16.49 -16.03 -3.24
N TYR A 36 -16.77 -15.03 -4.07
CA TYR A 36 -16.17 -13.71 -3.94
C TYR A 36 -16.46 -13.16 -2.54
N ALA A 37 -15.48 -13.32 -1.66
CA ALA A 37 -15.57 -12.92 -0.27
C ALA A 37 -15.51 -11.39 -0.20
N ARG A 38 -16.14 -10.80 0.81
CA ARG A 38 -16.21 -9.34 0.89
C ARG A 38 -14.85 -8.70 1.09
N TRP A 39 -13.96 -9.35 1.83
CA TRP A 39 -12.59 -8.88 2.04
C TRP A 39 -11.80 -8.70 0.73
N LEU A 40 -12.11 -9.47 -0.33
CA LEU A 40 -11.50 -9.27 -1.65
C LEU A 40 -11.82 -7.90 -2.25
N SER A 41 -13.02 -7.36 -1.98
CA SER A 41 -13.37 -6.01 -2.44
C SER A 41 -12.55 -4.94 -1.71
N SER A 42 -12.29 -5.11 -0.42
CA SER A 42 -11.45 -4.20 0.36
C SER A 42 -9.99 -4.28 -0.12
N LEU A 43 -9.45 -5.49 -0.27
CA LEU A 43 -8.09 -5.69 -0.80
C LEU A 43 -7.90 -5.09 -2.20
N LEU A 44 -8.91 -5.19 -3.08
CA LEU A 44 -8.86 -4.55 -4.39
C LEU A 44 -8.77 -3.02 -4.30
N GLY A 45 -9.34 -2.41 -3.26
CA GLY A 45 -9.20 -0.98 -2.97
C GLY A 45 -7.73 -0.63 -2.73
N SER A 46 -7.09 -1.31 -1.78
CA SER A 46 -5.68 -1.10 -1.43
C SER A 46 -4.75 -1.31 -2.63
N VAL A 47 -4.94 -2.40 -3.39
CA VAL A 47 -4.14 -2.68 -4.60
C VAL A 47 -4.37 -1.61 -5.69
N LYS A 48 -5.61 -1.15 -5.86
CA LYS A 48 -5.94 -0.12 -6.86
C LYS A 48 -5.22 1.19 -6.54
N LEU A 49 -5.21 1.58 -5.27
CA LEU A 49 -4.56 2.78 -4.77
C LEU A 49 -3.04 2.67 -4.91
N ASN A 50 -2.45 1.60 -4.36
CA ASN A 50 -1.00 1.39 -4.32
C ASN A 50 -0.34 1.40 -5.71
N PHE A 51 -0.95 0.75 -6.70
CA PHE A 51 -0.37 0.62 -8.05
C PHE A 51 -0.87 1.66 -9.04
N GLY A 52 -1.78 2.54 -8.61
CA GLY A 52 -2.39 3.48 -9.53
C GLY A 52 -3.01 2.80 -10.75
N VAL A 53 -3.95 1.87 -10.52
CA VAL A 53 -4.72 1.23 -11.61
C VAL A 53 -6.23 1.41 -11.40
N LYS A 54 -7.06 1.01 -12.35
CA LYS A 54 -8.49 0.77 -12.11
C LYS A 54 -8.79 -0.73 -12.24
N CYS A 55 -9.87 -1.18 -11.62
CA CYS A 55 -10.24 -2.58 -11.66
C CYS A 55 -11.76 -2.78 -11.71
N PHE A 56 -12.18 -3.89 -12.32
CA PHE A 56 -13.55 -4.38 -12.22
C PHE A 56 -13.57 -5.87 -11.94
N THR A 57 -14.67 -6.34 -11.37
CA THR A 57 -14.85 -7.75 -11.04
C THR A 57 -16.00 -8.36 -11.84
N LYS A 58 -15.75 -9.53 -12.40
CA LYS A 58 -16.74 -10.33 -13.11
C LYS A 58 -16.98 -11.61 -12.32
N VAL A 59 -18.04 -11.61 -11.52
CA VAL A 59 -18.48 -12.78 -10.76
C VAL A 59 -19.54 -13.51 -11.56
N ARG A 60 -19.16 -14.63 -12.18
CA ARG A 60 -20.13 -15.55 -12.80
C ARG A 60 -20.55 -16.59 -11.77
N ARG A 61 -21.77 -16.46 -11.24
CA ARG A 61 -22.42 -17.55 -10.48
C ARG A 61 -22.68 -18.69 -11.47
N GLY A 62 -22.03 -19.84 -11.28
CA GLY A 62 -22.35 -21.02 -12.06
C GLY A 62 -23.83 -21.33 -11.88
N ARG A 63 -24.64 -21.27 -12.95
CA ARG A 63 -25.97 -21.88 -12.91
C ARG A 63 -25.75 -23.36 -12.64
N LYS A 64 -26.45 -23.92 -11.65
CA LYS A 64 -26.53 -25.36 -11.45
C LYS A 64 -27.19 -25.95 -12.71
N SER A 65 -26.39 -26.26 -13.72
CA SER A 65 -26.86 -26.98 -14.89
C SER A 65 -27.07 -28.41 -14.42
N THR A 66 -28.34 -28.80 -14.35
CA THR A 66 -28.79 -30.15 -13.93
C THR A 66 -28.28 -31.24 -14.86
N THR A 67 -27.86 -30.89 -16.08
CA THR A 67 -27.41 -31.81 -17.12
C THR A 67 -25.89 -31.95 -17.25
N SER A 68 -25.08 -31.11 -16.60
CA SER A 68 -23.62 -31.20 -16.69
C SER A 68 -23.04 -31.95 -15.51
N VAL A 69 -22.67 -33.22 -15.71
CA VAL A 69 -21.97 -34.09 -14.74
C VAL A 69 -20.68 -33.43 -14.23
N LYS A 70 -20.08 -32.53 -15.02
CA LYS A 70 -19.05 -31.58 -14.59
C LYS A 70 -19.69 -30.18 -14.50
N GLY A 71 -20.33 -29.87 -13.37
CA GLY A 71 -20.99 -28.58 -13.18
C GLY A 71 -20.02 -27.43 -13.47
N LYS A 72 -20.40 -26.50 -14.37
CA LYS A 72 -19.60 -25.29 -14.67
C LYS A 72 -19.40 -24.53 -13.36
N GLN A 73 -18.21 -24.68 -12.80
CA GLN A 73 -17.82 -23.95 -11.61
C GLN A 73 -17.92 -22.45 -11.92
N GLY A 74 -18.42 -21.66 -10.98
CA GLY A 74 -18.40 -20.22 -11.14
C GLY A 74 -16.97 -19.74 -11.43
N LYS A 75 -16.81 -18.54 -11.98
CA LYS A 75 -15.48 -17.95 -12.13
C LYS A 75 -15.54 -16.56 -11.52
N CYS A 76 -14.64 -16.29 -10.58
CA CYS A 76 -14.36 -14.93 -10.16
C CYS A 76 -13.15 -14.44 -10.93
N LEU A 77 -13.37 -13.46 -11.80
CA LEU A 77 -12.31 -12.82 -12.57
C LEU A 77 -12.21 -11.36 -12.11
N VAL A 78 -11.03 -10.96 -11.66
CA VAL A 78 -10.67 -9.57 -11.46
C VAL A 78 -9.95 -9.11 -12.73
N THR A 79 -10.23 -7.89 -13.16
CA THR A 79 -9.54 -7.31 -14.32
C THR A 79 -9.03 -5.93 -13.95
N PHE A 80 -7.72 -5.77 -14.00
CA PHE A 80 -7.02 -4.51 -13.84
C PHE A 80 -6.82 -3.87 -15.22
N TYR A 81 -6.96 -2.56 -15.30
CA TYR A 81 -6.80 -1.79 -16.52
C TYR A 81 -6.20 -0.40 -16.22
N GLY A 82 -5.39 0.11 -17.15
CA GLY A 82 -4.55 1.31 -16.96
C GLY A 82 -3.23 1.15 -17.71
N ILE A 83 -2.15 1.75 -17.18
CA ILE A 83 -0.78 1.51 -17.67
C ILE A 83 -0.47 0.02 -17.52
N TYR A 84 -0.03 -0.63 -18.60
CA TYR A 84 0.06 -2.08 -18.67
C TYR A 84 1.01 -2.68 -17.63
N THR A 85 2.18 -2.07 -17.43
CA THR A 85 3.17 -2.48 -16.42
C THR A 85 2.58 -2.44 -15.00
N ASN A 86 1.90 -1.35 -14.64
CA ASN A 86 1.21 -1.23 -13.35
C ASN A 86 0.11 -2.28 -13.19
N CYS A 87 -0.62 -2.61 -14.26
CA CYS A 87 -1.64 -3.67 -14.24
C CYS A 87 -1.04 -5.05 -13.99
N GLN A 88 0.16 -5.34 -14.51
CA GLN A 88 0.86 -6.59 -14.27
C GLN A 88 1.30 -6.69 -12.80
N LEU A 89 1.91 -5.63 -12.27
CA LEU A 89 2.33 -5.55 -10.87
C LEU A 89 1.13 -5.67 -9.92
N ALA A 90 0.06 -4.91 -10.17
CA ALA A 90 -1.18 -4.99 -9.40
C ALA A 90 -1.80 -6.39 -9.45
N GLY A 91 -1.80 -7.02 -10.63
CA GLY A 91 -2.32 -8.38 -10.80
C GLY A 91 -1.52 -9.42 -10.03
N TYR A 92 -0.19 -9.30 -10.02
CA TYR A 92 0.72 -10.15 -9.26
C TYR A 92 0.54 -9.95 -7.75
N ALA A 93 0.65 -8.71 -7.27
CA ALA A 93 0.49 -8.36 -5.85
C ALA A 93 -0.87 -8.81 -5.31
N PHE A 94 -1.95 -8.57 -6.06
CA PHE A 94 -3.29 -9.02 -5.69
C PHE A 94 -3.37 -10.54 -5.53
N LYS A 95 -2.74 -11.30 -6.43
CA LYS A 95 -2.72 -12.77 -6.38
C LYS A 95 -1.97 -13.26 -5.13
N VAL A 96 -0.76 -12.75 -4.89
CA VAL A 96 0.07 -13.12 -3.75
C VAL A 96 -0.64 -12.79 -2.43
N ALA A 97 -1.12 -11.56 -2.28
CA ALA A 97 -1.84 -11.13 -1.08
C ALA A 97 -3.11 -11.95 -0.83
N THR A 98 -3.88 -12.24 -1.89
CA THR A 98 -5.08 -13.10 -1.77
C THR A 98 -4.73 -14.49 -1.26
N GLU A 99 -3.63 -15.08 -1.74
CA GLU A 99 -3.18 -16.41 -1.30
C GLU A 99 -2.69 -16.38 0.15
N ARG A 100 -1.88 -15.38 0.52
CA ARG A 100 -1.36 -15.22 1.90
C ARG A 100 -2.48 -14.99 2.91
N ILE A 101 -3.41 -14.05 2.65
CA ILE A 101 -4.56 -13.80 3.53
C ILE A 101 -5.44 -15.05 3.65
N SER A 102 -5.60 -15.81 2.57
CA SER A 102 -6.37 -17.07 2.61
C SER A 102 -5.72 -18.12 3.51
N GLN A 103 -4.39 -18.20 3.55
CA GLN A 103 -3.64 -19.08 4.45
C GLN A 103 -3.79 -18.63 5.91
N MET A 104 -3.51 -17.37 6.20
CA MET A 104 -3.64 -16.79 7.55
C MET A 104 -5.06 -16.97 8.09
N MET A 105 -6.08 -16.71 7.27
CA MET A 105 -7.49 -16.94 7.62
C MET A 105 -7.81 -18.42 7.89
N ALA A 106 -7.17 -19.35 7.18
CA ALA A 106 -7.39 -20.79 7.38
C ALA A 106 -6.75 -21.29 8.68
N GLU A 107 -5.63 -20.70 9.08
CA GLU A 107 -4.88 -20.99 10.30
C GLU A 107 -5.51 -20.31 11.53
N TYR A 108 -6.15 -19.15 11.35
CA TYR A 108 -6.78 -18.41 12.45
C TYR A 108 -7.82 -19.23 13.24
N GLU A 109 -7.65 -19.24 14.56
CA GLU A 109 -8.50 -19.89 15.56
C GLU A 109 -9.00 -18.83 16.55
N PRO A 110 -10.30 -18.49 16.55
CA PRO A 110 -10.82 -17.48 17.47
C PRO A 110 -10.76 -17.97 18.91
N GLU A 111 -10.40 -17.07 19.82
CA GLU A 111 -10.36 -17.35 21.25
C GLU A 111 -11.73 -17.80 21.77
N ARG A 112 -11.73 -18.88 22.54
CA ARG A 112 -12.95 -19.40 23.17
C ARG A 112 -13.15 -18.68 24.50
N SER A 113 -13.67 -17.46 24.45
CA SER A 113 -14.12 -16.80 25.68
C SER A 113 -15.37 -17.50 26.24
N CYS A 114 -15.35 -17.81 27.53
CA CYS A 114 -16.45 -18.48 28.24
C CYS A 114 -17.68 -17.56 28.45
N HIS A 115 -17.53 -16.25 28.29
CA HIS A 115 -18.55 -15.25 28.64
C HIS A 115 -19.18 -14.52 27.44
N LYS A 116 -18.65 -14.64 26.21
CA LYS A 116 -19.25 -14.00 25.03
C LYS A 116 -20.12 -14.97 24.24
N PRO A 117 -21.21 -14.50 23.60
CA PRO A 117 -22.01 -15.34 22.72
C PRO A 117 -21.12 -15.98 21.64
N ARG A 118 -21.32 -17.29 21.42
CA ARG A 118 -20.46 -18.08 20.54
C ARG A 118 -20.56 -17.60 19.09
N ILE A 119 -19.64 -16.75 18.67
CA ILE A 119 -19.48 -16.34 17.27
C ILE A 119 -19.06 -17.56 16.45
N SER A 120 -19.64 -17.71 15.26
CA SER A 120 -19.27 -18.83 14.39
C SER A 120 -17.81 -18.69 13.92
N LYS A 121 -17.05 -19.80 13.89
CA LYS A 121 -15.66 -19.83 13.37
C LYS A 121 -15.55 -19.21 11.97
N ARG A 122 -16.60 -19.38 11.16
CA ARG A 122 -16.69 -18.79 9.81
C ARG A 122 -16.80 -17.26 9.84
N THR A 123 -17.59 -16.70 10.75
CA THR A 123 -17.73 -15.24 10.91
C THR A 123 -16.44 -14.64 11.42
N ALA A 124 -15.84 -15.23 12.47
CA ALA A 124 -14.57 -14.77 13.03
C ALA A 124 -13.46 -14.73 11.97
N ARG A 125 -13.29 -15.80 11.19
CA ARG A 125 -12.33 -15.84 10.08
C ARG A 125 -12.60 -14.81 8.99
N LEU A 126 -13.88 -14.55 8.68
CA LEU A 126 -14.24 -13.50 7.72
C LEU A 126 -13.89 -12.11 8.25
N SER A 127 -14.16 -11.85 9.53
CA SER A 127 -13.78 -10.60 10.21
C SER A 127 -12.27 -10.42 10.26
N TYR A 128 -11.53 -11.47 10.57
CA TYR A 128 -10.06 -11.47 10.54
C TYR A 128 -9.50 -11.11 9.15
N ALA A 129 -9.98 -11.76 8.09
CA ALA A 129 -9.56 -11.41 6.73
C ALA A 129 -9.98 -9.99 6.31
N LEU A 130 -11.11 -9.47 6.82
CA LEU A 130 -11.51 -8.07 6.62
C LEU A 130 -10.57 -7.10 7.35
N GLY A 131 -10.15 -7.45 8.56
CA GLY A 131 -9.16 -6.71 9.34
C GLY A 131 -7.84 -6.59 8.59
N ILE A 132 -7.32 -7.71 8.06
CA ILE A 132 -6.09 -7.69 7.25
C ILE A 132 -6.24 -6.76 6.05
N ALA A 133 -7.34 -6.91 5.28
CA ALA A 133 -7.56 -6.09 4.11
C ALA A 133 -7.69 -4.59 4.45
N ARG A 134 -8.25 -4.25 5.62
CA ARG A 134 -8.33 -2.86 6.10
C ARG A 134 -6.98 -2.33 6.54
N GLY A 135 -6.20 -3.08 7.33
CA GLY A 135 -4.86 -2.67 7.74
C GLY A 135 -3.93 -2.42 6.54
N LEU A 136 -4.07 -3.21 5.46
CA LEU A 136 -3.37 -2.96 4.20
C LEU A 136 -3.84 -1.69 3.47
N GLU A 137 -5.12 -1.33 3.57
CA GLU A 137 -5.64 -0.08 3.03
C GLU A 137 -5.07 1.12 3.80
N ASP A 138 -5.13 1.08 5.13
CA ASP A 138 -4.60 2.12 6.01
C ASP A 138 -3.09 2.32 5.78
N ALA A 139 -2.31 1.22 5.67
CA ALA A 139 -0.87 1.28 5.40
C ALA A 139 -0.53 1.92 4.04
N VAL A 140 -1.34 1.67 3.00
CA VAL A 140 -1.15 2.27 1.67
C VAL A 140 -1.53 3.76 1.70
N GLU A 141 -2.62 4.12 2.37
CA GLU A 141 -3.03 5.52 2.54
C GLU A 141 -1.97 6.32 3.30
N ASP A 142 -1.43 5.77 4.39
CA ASP A 142 -0.35 6.37 5.16
C ASP A 142 0.93 6.54 4.34
N MET A 143 1.28 5.53 3.52
CA MET A 143 2.45 5.58 2.65
C MET A 143 2.32 6.72 1.63
N ILE A 144 1.17 6.81 0.95
CA ILE A 144 0.87 7.87 -0.03
C ILE A 144 0.90 9.24 0.66
N ALA A 145 0.25 9.39 1.81
CA ALA A 145 0.22 10.64 2.55
C ALA A 145 1.62 11.10 3.00
N LYS A 146 2.46 10.17 3.47
CA LYS A 146 3.86 10.45 3.83
C LYS A 146 4.70 10.85 2.63
N GLU A 147 4.52 10.21 1.49
CA GLU A 147 5.23 10.53 0.25
C GLU A 147 4.84 11.93 -0.26
N GLU A 148 3.54 12.25 -0.28
CA GLU A 148 3.05 13.59 -0.64
C GLU A 148 3.56 14.68 0.33
N ALA A 149 3.60 14.39 1.64
CA ALA A 149 4.11 15.33 2.63
C ALA A 149 5.61 15.61 2.41
N LYS A 150 6.41 14.56 2.21
CA LYS A 150 7.85 14.68 1.91
C LYS A 150 8.10 15.47 0.62
N GLN A 151 7.31 15.23 -0.42
CA GLN A 151 7.43 15.97 -1.68
C GLN A 151 7.13 17.46 -1.49
N LYS A 152 6.05 17.79 -0.77
CA LYS A 152 5.70 19.18 -0.45
C LYS A 152 6.76 19.88 0.39
N GLU A 153 7.29 19.20 1.40
CA GLU A 153 8.36 19.74 2.25
C GLU A 153 9.63 20.02 1.44
N ARG A 154 10.08 19.08 0.61
CA ARG A 154 11.23 19.26 -0.29
C ARG A 154 11.07 20.48 -1.20
N LEU A 155 9.88 20.64 -1.79
CA LEU A 155 9.60 21.79 -2.66
C LEU A 155 9.59 23.12 -1.87
N GLN A 156 9.04 23.13 -0.65
CA GLN A 156 9.06 24.32 0.21
C GLN A 156 10.48 24.70 0.64
N LEU A 157 11.29 23.73 1.03
CA LEU A 157 12.69 23.95 1.38
C LEU A 157 13.48 24.51 0.20
N ALA A 158 13.26 23.98 -1.00
CA ALA A 158 13.87 24.49 -2.22
C ALA A 158 13.49 25.96 -2.50
N ARG A 159 12.22 26.33 -2.31
CA ARG A 159 11.75 27.73 -2.43
C ARG A 159 12.43 28.65 -1.43
N ILE A 160 12.54 28.21 -0.18
CA ILE A 160 13.21 28.96 0.88
C ILE A 160 14.70 29.13 0.54
N ALA A 161 15.38 28.08 0.09
CA ALA A 161 16.78 28.10 -0.29
C ALA A 161 17.06 29.11 -1.42
N VAL A 162 16.23 29.10 -2.46
CA VAL A 162 16.30 30.08 -3.55
C VAL A 162 16.08 31.50 -3.02
N SER A 163 15.08 31.72 -2.17
CA SER A 163 14.80 33.05 -1.62
C SER A 163 15.91 33.61 -0.73
N LYS A 164 16.60 32.73 0.02
CA LYS A 164 17.68 33.10 0.94
C LYS A 164 19.05 33.19 0.27
N GLY A 165 19.20 32.66 -0.96
CA GLY A 165 20.50 32.55 -1.63
C GLY A 165 21.49 31.62 -0.92
N THR A 166 21.01 30.81 0.03
CA THR A 166 21.82 29.83 0.75
C THR A 166 21.73 28.51 0.01
N ALA A 167 22.88 27.94 -0.36
CA ALA A 167 22.94 26.62 -0.97
C ALA A 167 22.35 25.58 -0.02
N TYR A 168 21.27 24.94 -0.46
CA TYR A 168 20.71 23.78 0.19
C TYR A 168 21.45 22.57 -0.38
N GLU A 169 22.24 21.91 0.46
CA GLU A 169 22.61 20.53 0.18
C GLU A 169 21.42 19.72 0.70
N ASP A 170 20.66 19.11 -0.21
CA ASP A 170 19.96 17.88 0.14
C ASP A 170 21.07 16.97 0.65
N GLU A 171 21.25 16.93 1.97
CA GLU A 171 21.66 15.70 2.60
C GLU A 171 20.54 14.74 2.20
N GLU A 172 20.69 14.13 1.02
CA GLU A 172 20.03 12.90 0.66
C GLU A 172 20.49 11.93 1.73
N GLU A 173 19.89 12.03 2.92
CA GLU A 173 19.67 10.94 3.81
C GLU A 173 18.91 9.98 2.93
N SER A 174 19.67 9.17 2.20
CA SER A 174 19.18 8.07 1.42
C SER A 174 18.46 7.27 2.47
N VAL A 175 17.15 7.48 2.55
CA VAL A 175 16.24 6.65 3.32
C VAL A 175 16.30 5.33 2.56
N THR A 176 17.38 4.59 2.78
CA THR A 176 17.36 3.15 2.68
C THR A 176 16.15 2.82 3.53
N PRO A 177 15.05 2.33 2.93
CA PRO A 177 13.89 1.95 3.73
C PRO A 177 14.46 1.08 4.82
N ASP A 178 14.30 1.53 6.08
CA ASP A 178 14.90 0.92 7.25
C ASP A 178 14.52 -0.57 7.24
N GLN A 179 15.37 -1.37 6.61
CA GLN A 179 15.15 -2.78 6.35
C GLN A 179 15.65 -3.48 7.60
N GLY A 180 14.84 -3.42 8.65
CA GLY A 180 15.01 -4.26 9.81
C GLY A 180 16.14 -3.83 10.75
N GLY A 181 16.09 -2.59 11.23
CA GLY A 181 16.31 -2.42 12.66
C GLY A 181 15.37 -3.38 13.38
N ASP A 182 15.93 -4.42 13.97
CA ASP A 182 15.27 -5.45 14.79
C ASP A 182 14.70 -4.77 16.05
N GLY A 183 13.64 -3.99 15.81
CA GLY A 183 12.90 -3.25 16.80
C GLY A 183 12.13 -4.26 17.62
N ARG A 184 12.81 -4.79 18.65
CA ARG A 184 12.17 -4.96 19.95
C ARG A 184 11.47 -3.65 20.27
N TYR A 185 10.23 -3.57 19.83
CA TYR A 185 9.26 -2.60 20.27
C TYR A 185 9.08 -2.94 21.75
N GLU A 186 9.86 -2.31 22.62
CA GLU A 186 9.52 -2.22 24.03
C GLU A 186 8.22 -1.44 24.08
N PHE A 187 7.13 -2.19 23.96
CA PHE A 187 5.80 -1.81 24.34
C PHE A 187 5.92 -1.33 25.77
N TYR A 188 6.02 -0.02 25.96
CA TYR A 188 5.78 0.60 27.25
C TYR A 188 4.37 0.18 27.61
N GLY A 189 4.28 -0.86 28.45
CA GLY A 189 3.07 -1.27 29.10
C GLY A 189 2.60 -0.08 29.90
N ASP A 190 1.60 0.60 29.36
CA ASP A 190 0.75 1.50 30.11
C ASP A 190 0.02 0.62 31.14
N ASN A 191 0.68 0.43 32.29
CA ASN A 191 0.09 -0.09 33.50
C ASN A 191 -0.95 0.94 33.96
N SER A 192 -2.10 0.96 33.30
CA SER A 192 -3.33 1.48 33.87
C SER A 192 -3.87 0.46 34.87
N ASP A 193 -3.14 0.37 35.99
CA ASP A 193 -3.71 -0.12 37.24
C ASP A 193 -4.95 0.71 37.54
N GLY A 194 -6.04 0.00 37.78
CA GLY A 194 -7.37 0.56 37.79
C GLY A 194 -7.61 1.65 38.83
N CYS A 195 -8.50 2.56 38.46
CA CYS A 195 -9.46 3.11 39.40
C CYS A 195 -10.84 3.03 38.76
N GLY A 196 -11.66 2.13 39.29
CA GLY A 196 -13.09 2.12 39.00
C GLY A 196 -13.68 3.45 39.46
N PHE A 197 -14.07 4.29 38.51
CA PHE A 197 -14.82 5.51 38.78
C PHE A 197 -16.29 5.25 38.46
N SER A 198 -17.05 4.93 39.50
CA SER A 198 -18.51 4.87 39.45
C SER A 198 -19.07 6.27 39.17
N PHE A 199 -19.81 6.39 38.07
CA PHE A 199 -20.51 7.61 37.69
C PHE A 199 -21.70 7.83 38.63
N SER A 200 -21.54 8.71 39.61
CA SER A 200 -22.66 9.33 40.31
C SER A 200 -22.77 10.79 39.88
N ASP A 201 -23.89 11.10 39.23
CA ASP A 201 -24.39 12.44 38.94
C ASP A 201 -24.16 13.39 40.11
N SER A 202 -23.47 14.50 39.87
CA SER A 202 -23.55 15.71 40.69
C SER A 202 -23.10 16.91 39.87
N VAL A 203 -24.09 17.72 39.52
CA VAL A 203 -23.95 19.06 38.94
C VAL A 203 -23.33 19.97 40.00
N SER A 204 -22.17 20.56 39.70
CA SER A 204 -21.72 21.79 40.37
C SER A 204 -20.85 22.62 39.45
N SER A 205 -21.43 23.75 39.05
CA SER A 205 -20.76 24.90 38.49
C SER A 205 -19.67 25.39 39.43
N ASP A 206 -18.41 25.46 38.99
CA ASP A 206 -17.48 26.42 39.56
C ASP A 206 -16.42 26.86 38.56
N LYS A 207 -16.28 28.18 38.50
CA LYS A 207 -15.33 28.93 37.69
C LYS A 207 -13.98 28.95 38.41
N HIS A 208 -12.91 28.57 37.73
CA HIS A 208 -11.57 29.02 38.10
C HIS A 208 -10.80 29.49 36.87
N ASP A 209 -10.62 30.81 36.83
CA ASP A 209 -9.52 31.49 36.14
C ASP A 209 -8.22 31.02 36.78
N GLY A 210 -7.31 30.49 35.96
CA GLY A 210 -6.03 29.97 36.40
C GLY A 210 -5.00 30.11 35.28
N THR A 211 -4.32 31.25 35.28
CA THR A 211 -3.10 31.52 34.51
C THR A 211 -2.04 30.48 34.86
N ALA A 212 -1.73 29.60 33.91
CA ALA A 212 -0.60 28.67 34.02
C ALA A 212 0.62 29.26 33.30
N ASP A 213 1.65 29.53 34.10
CA ASP A 213 2.99 29.88 33.69
C ASP A 213 3.57 28.85 32.71
N LEU A 214 4.06 29.35 31.58
CA LEU A 214 4.89 28.61 30.64
C LEU A 214 6.30 28.49 31.22
N SER A 215 6.53 27.43 32.01
CA SER A 215 7.86 27.10 32.51
C SER A 215 8.74 26.56 31.38
N ASN A 216 9.75 27.37 31.10
CA ASN A 216 10.87 27.20 30.19
C ASN A 216 11.60 25.84 30.36
N CYS A 217 11.40 24.91 29.41
CA CYS A 217 12.23 23.70 29.28
C CYS A 217 13.47 24.03 28.44
N GLY A 218 14.49 24.62 29.06
CA GLY A 218 15.80 24.79 28.46
C GLY A 218 16.45 23.41 28.25
N VAL A 219 16.45 22.95 27.01
CA VAL A 219 17.28 21.80 26.59
C VAL A 219 18.68 22.35 26.37
N ASP A 220 19.58 22.05 27.30
CA ASP A 220 21.02 22.30 27.16
C ASP A 220 21.59 21.39 26.07
N ILE A 221 21.82 21.96 24.88
CA ILE A 221 22.46 21.31 23.72
C ILE A 221 23.97 21.59 23.76
N ASN A 222 24.63 21.21 24.83
CA ASN A 222 26.10 21.29 24.95
C ASN A 222 26.61 20.02 25.61
N ASP A 223 26.82 18.95 24.83
CA ASP A 223 27.91 17.98 25.04
C ASP A 223 27.73 16.72 24.17
N VAL A 224 28.13 16.80 22.90
CA VAL A 224 28.75 15.67 22.19
C VAL A 224 29.78 16.24 21.21
N VAL A 225 30.94 16.66 21.73
CA VAL A 225 32.11 17.00 20.92
C VAL A 225 32.98 15.75 20.80
N GLY A 226 32.55 14.84 19.92
CA GLY A 226 33.39 13.76 19.40
C GLY A 226 34.18 14.28 18.21
N SER A 227 35.46 14.54 18.42
CA SER A 227 36.39 15.13 17.45
C SER A 227 36.84 14.12 16.39
N ASP A 228 36.04 13.90 15.34
CA ASP A 228 36.52 13.30 14.09
C ASP A 228 36.82 14.40 13.09
N LYS A 229 38.11 14.76 13.08
CA LYS A 229 38.70 15.73 12.16
C LYS A 229 38.97 15.07 10.80
N GLU A 230 38.68 15.87 9.78
CA GLU A 230 39.38 15.91 8.49
C GLU A 230 38.99 14.90 7.42
N THR A 231 37.79 15.11 6.87
CA THR A 231 37.69 15.41 5.43
C THR A 231 36.71 16.56 5.25
N MET A 232 37.17 17.80 5.46
CA MET A 232 36.45 19.01 5.04
C MET A 232 36.40 19.02 3.51
N GLY A 233 35.45 18.29 2.95
CA GLY A 233 35.05 18.36 1.56
C GLY A 233 34.84 19.82 1.21
N LYS A 234 35.60 20.28 0.22
CA LYS A 234 35.62 21.65 -0.31
C LYS A 234 34.17 22.05 -0.66
N ARG A 235 33.46 22.71 0.28
CA ARG A 235 32.08 23.17 0.13
C ARG A 235 32.00 23.98 -1.16
N ARG A 236 31.43 23.39 -2.20
CA ARG A 236 31.20 24.09 -3.46
C ARG A 236 30.02 25.00 -3.21
N GLN A 237 30.29 26.30 -3.07
CA GLN A 237 29.23 27.29 -3.13
C GLN A 237 28.55 27.16 -4.50
N LEU A 238 27.37 26.54 -4.51
CA LEU A 238 26.52 26.47 -5.69
C LEU A 238 26.11 27.90 -6.04
N SER A 239 26.27 28.29 -7.31
CA SER A 239 25.88 29.62 -7.77
C SER A 239 24.36 29.77 -7.67
N GLY A 240 23.86 30.99 -7.42
CA GLY A 240 22.41 31.26 -7.34
C GLY A 240 21.64 30.76 -8.57
N ASP A 241 22.25 30.82 -9.76
CA ASP A 241 21.67 30.32 -11.01
C ASP A 241 21.41 28.80 -10.97
N SER A 242 22.28 28.02 -10.32
CA SER A 242 22.09 26.57 -10.19
C SER A 242 20.92 26.21 -9.27
N LEU A 243 20.68 27.00 -8.21
CA LEU A 243 19.53 26.83 -7.31
C LEU A 243 18.21 27.17 -8.01
N GLN A 244 18.17 28.26 -8.79
CA GLN A 244 16.99 28.61 -9.58
C GLN A 244 16.67 27.54 -10.63
N LYS A 245 17.69 27.00 -11.30
CA LYS A 245 17.51 25.90 -12.25
C LYS A 245 16.93 24.66 -11.57
N ARG A 246 17.46 24.27 -10.41
CA ARG A 246 16.98 23.09 -9.66
C ARG A 246 15.55 23.25 -9.18
N LEU A 247 15.19 24.43 -8.68
CA LEU A 247 13.80 24.73 -8.31
C LEU A 247 12.86 24.59 -9.52
N LYS A 248 13.26 25.14 -10.67
CA LYS A 248 12.49 25.02 -11.90
C LYS A 248 12.33 23.56 -12.32
N GLU A 249 13.38 22.75 -12.23
CA GLU A 249 13.32 21.31 -12.50
C GLU A 249 12.29 20.61 -11.59
N MET A 250 12.28 20.89 -10.28
CA MET A 250 11.28 20.30 -9.37
C MET A 250 9.85 20.77 -9.66
N GLU A 251 9.64 22.03 -10.04
CA GLU A 251 8.31 22.52 -10.44
C GLU A 251 7.85 21.90 -11.77
N GLU A 252 8.78 21.67 -12.72
CA GLU A 252 8.52 20.95 -13.96
C GLU A 252 8.19 19.46 -13.70
N GLU A 253 8.88 18.82 -12.75
CA GLU A 253 8.61 17.44 -12.30
C GLU A 253 7.20 17.32 -11.66
N ASP A 254 6.84 18.23 -10.76
CA ASP A 254 5.51 18.27 -10.14
C ASP A 254 4.41 18.48 -11.19
N GLN A 255 4.63 19.39 -12.14
CA GLN A 255 3.70 19.63 -13.24
C GLN A 255 3.58 18.39 -14.14
N ALA A 256 4.69 17.69 -14.42
CA ALA A 256 4.67 16.45 -15.17
C ALA A 256 3.89 15.35 -14.44
N ALA A 257 4.00 15.25 -13.12
CA ALA A 257 3.24 14.30 -12.31
C ALA A 257 1.72 14.52 -12.45
N ILE A 258 1.26 15.78 -12.43
CA ILE A 258 -0.15 16.12 -12.67
C ILE A 258 -0.60 15.67 -14.06
N VAL A 259 0.21 15.95 -15.09
CA VAL A 259 -0.11 15.56 -16.48
C VAL A 259 -0.18 14.03 -16.63
N LEU A 260 0.68 13.28 -15.92
CA LEU A 260 0.65 11.81 -15.94
C LEU A 260 -0.64 11.25 -15.32
N VAL A 261 -1.18 11.86 -14.27
CA VAL A 261 -2.48 11.48 -13.69
C VAL A 261 -3.58 11.66 -14.73
N ASP A 262 -3.64 12.80 -15.42
CA ASP A 262 -4.62 13.06 -16.48
C ASP A 262 -4.48 12.09 -17.66
N GLN A 263 -3.24 11.81 -18.08
CA GLN A 263 -2.98 10.85 -19.15
C GLN A 263 -3.43 9.44 -18.77
N ARG A 264 -3.20 9.03 -17.53
CA ARG A 264 -3.66 7.74 -17.02
C ARG A 264 -5.18 7.61 -17.13
N GLU A 265 -5.94 8.64 -16.77
CA GLU A 265 -7.41 8.58 -16.88
C GLU A 265 -7.86 8.43 -18.34
N LYS A 266 -7.20 9.13 -19.27
CA LYS A 266 -7.46 9.01 -20.72
C LYS A 266 -7.14 7.60 -21.23
N ILE A 267 -6.00 7.04 -20.84
CA ILE A 267 -5.58 5.68 -21.20
C ILE A 267 -6.62 4.67 -20.72
N GLU A 268 -7.07 4.80 -19.48
CA GLU A 268 -8.08 3.91 -18.90
C GLU A 268 -9.39 3.94 -19.69
N GLU A 269 -9.88 5.11 -20.09
CA GLU A 269 -11.06 5.22 -20.94
C GLU A 269 -10.89 4.58 -22.31
N GLN A 270 -9.74 4.83 -22.96
CA GLN A 270 -9.42 4.26 -24.27
C GLN A 270 -9.39 2.72 -24.20
N VAL A 271 -8.75 2.16 -23.18
CA VAL A 271 -8.66 0.71 -22.95
C VAL A 271 -10.05 0.10 -22.79
N LEU A 272 -10.96 0.74 -22.05
CA LEU A 272 -12.34 0.26 -21.89
C LEU A 272 -13.13 0.31 -23.21
N LYS A 273 -12.98 1.39 -23.98
CA LYS A 273 -13.62 1.59 -25.29
C LYS A 273 -13.14 0.53 -26.30
N GLN A 274 -11.83 0.34 -26.43
CA GLN A 274 -11.21 -0.66 -27.32
C GLN A 274 -11.68 -2.09 -27.01
N ASN A 275 -11.85 -2.42 -25.71
CA ASN A 275 -12.26 -3.76 -25.29
C ASN A 275 -13.79 -3.94 -25.20
N ASN A 276 -14.59 -2.95 -25.62
CA ASN A 276 -16.05 -2.97 -25.58
C ASN A 276 -16.62 -3.30 -24.18
N VAL A 277 -15.96 -2.81 -23.12
CA VAL A 277 -16.35 -3.10 -21.73
C VAL A 277 -17.30 -2.02 -21.21
N LYS A 278 -18.55 -2.41 -20.91
CA LYS A 278 -19.52 -1.55 -20.22
C LYS A 278 -19.46 -1.80 -18.72
N LEU A 279 -19.03 -0.79 -17.96
CA LEU A 279 -19.08 -0.83 -16.50
C LEU A 279 -20.52 -0.63 -16.02
N ARG A 280 -20.91 -1.35 -14.96
CA ARG A 280 -22.22 -1.19 -14.31
C ARG A 280 -22.00 -0.78 -12.86
N ALA A 281 -22.88 0.06 -12.33
CA ALA A 281 -22.89 0.39 -10.92
C ALA A 281 -23.01 -0.89 -10.07
N GLY A 282 -22.23 -0.95 -8.99
CA GLY A 282 -22.25 -2.06 -8.06
C GLY A 282 -23.59 -2.15 -7.32
N ARG A 283 -24.02 -3.37 -6.98
CA ARG A 283 -25.19 -3.57 -6.11
C ARG A 283 -24.82 -3.28 -4.65
N LYS A 284 -25.63 -2.48 -3.95
CA LYS A 284 -25.52 -2.29 -2.49
C LYS A 284 -25.61 -3.64 -1.77
N ARG A 285 -24.66 -3.93 -0.87
CA ARG A 285 -24.60 -5.18 -0.10
C ARG A 285 -25.15 -4.93 1.31
N LYS A 286 -25.81 -5.92 1.90
CA LYS A 286 -26.31 -5.86 3.30
C LYS A 286 -25.14 -5.72 4.28
N ALA A 287 -25.34 -5.14 5.46
CA ALA A 287 -24.36 -5.18 6.53
C ALA A 287 -24.03 -6.63 6.93
N ILE A 288 -22.84 -6.86 7.49
CA ILE A 288 -22.45 -8.14 8.09
C ILE A 288 -22.12 -7.88 9.55
N ASN A 289 -22.41 -8.86 10.40
CA ASN A 289 -21.95 -8.85 11.78
C ASN A 289 -20.45 -9.08 11.78
N ILE A 290 -19.71 -8.09 12.25
CA ILE A 290 -18.26 -8.13 12.38
C ILE A 290 -17.95 -8.53 13.82
N ASP A 291 -17.10 -9.55 13.96
CA ASP A 291 -16.41 -9.85 15.21
C ASP A 291 -15.23 -8.90 15.37
N GLU A 292 -15.34 -7.95 16.30
CA GLU A 292 -14.38 -6.86 16.51
C GLU A 292 -13.00 -7.38 16.90
N THR A 293 -12.92 -8.32 17.85
CA THR A 293 -11.62 -8.85 18.31
C THR A 293 -10.86 -9.56 17.20
N SER A 294 -11.57 -10.35 16.38
CA SER A 294 -10.97 -11.00 15.22
C SER A 294 -10.58 -9.98 14.14
N PHE A 295 -11.36 -8.91 13.99
CA PHE A 295 -11.05 -7.85 13.03
C PHE A 295 -9.78 -7.08 13.44
N GLU A 296 -9.69 -6.64 14.69
CA GLU A 296 -8.51 -5.95 15.23
C GLU A 296 -7.25 -6.80 15.10
N ARG A 297 -7.34 -8.09 15.45
CA ARG A 297 -6.22 -9.01 15.27
C ARG A 297 -5.78 -9.12 13.81
N GLY A 298 -6.75 -9.09 12.88
CA GLY A 298 -6.46 -9.05 11.46
C GLY A 298 -5.74 -7.76 11.03
N VAL A 299 -6.09 -6.61 11.61
CA VAL A 299 -5.41 -5.34 11.36
C VAL A 299 -3.95 -5.41 11.83
N GLU A 300 -3.70 -5.98 13.00
CA GLU A 300 -2.32 -6.17 13.51
C GLU A 300 -1.48 -7.06 12.59
N ASP A 301 -2.01 -8.24 12.26
CA ASP A 301 -1.33 -9.23 11.43
C ASP A 301 -1.19 -8.77 9.96
N SER A 302 -1.89 -7.70 9.55
CA SER A 302 -1.78 -7.13 8.20
C SER A 302 -0.37 -6.68 7.85
N LYS A 303 0.44 -6.31 8.87
CA LYS A 303 1.84 -5.90 8.73
C LYS A 303 2.74 -7.01 8.18
N GLU A 304 2.35 -8.28 8.31
CA GLU A 304 3.08 -9.41 7.72
C GLU A 304 2.84 -9.57 6.21
N VAL A 305 1.86 -8.87 5.64
CA VAL A 305 1.49 -8.97 4.23
C VAL A 305 2.04 -7.76 3.47
N ASP A 306 3.11 -7.98 2.71
CA ASP A 306 3.69 -6.92 1.89
C ASP A 306 3.07 -6.90 0.47
N LEU A 307 2.41 -5.80 0.10
CA LEU A 307 1.88 -5.57 -1.24
C LEU A 307 2.97 -5.22 -2.26
N ASN A 308 4.10 -4.69 -1.78
CA ASN A 308 5.23 -4.22 -2.58
C ASN A 308 6.34 -5.28 -2.71
N GLN A 309 6.13 -6.50 -2.21
CA GLN A 309 7.01 -7.63 -2.48
C GLN A 309 7.13 -7.79 -4.01
N ARG A 310 8.18 -7.17 -4.55
CA ARG A 310 8.66 -7.38 -5.90
C ARG A 310 8.80 -8.89 -6.00
N ALA A 311 8.20 -9.48 -7.04
CA ALA A 311 8.38 -10.89 -7.33
C ALA A 311 9.83 -11.22 -7.02
N ILE A 312 10.05 -12.05 -6.00
CA ILE A 312 11.37 -12.62 -5.70
C ILE A 312 11.87 -12.94 -7.09
N LYS A 313 13.01 -12.34 -7.49
CA LYS A 313 13.66 -12.75 -8.73
C LYS A 313 13.83 -14.23 -8.52
N ASP A 314 12.92 -15.02 -9.08
CA ASP A 314 13.03 -16.45 -9.11
C ASP A 314 14.31 -16.58 -9.92
N GLU A 315 15.43 -16.72 -9.23
CA GLU A 315 16.59 -17.41 -9.74
C GLU A 315 16.06 -18.82 -10.00
N VAL A 316 15.32 -18.96 -11.10
CA VAL A 316 14.96 -20.21 -11.70
C VAL A 316 16.32 -20.77 -12.06
N LYS A 317 16.93 -21.49 -11.10
CA LYS A 317 18.12 -22.27 -11.35
C LYS A 317 17.74 -23.11 -12.56
N PRO A 318 18.35 -22.88 -13.74
CA PRO A 318 18.00 -23.65 -14.91
C PRO A 318 18.18 -25.11 -14.52
N LYS A 319 17.12 -25.91 -14.69
CA LYS A 319 17.23 -27.36 -14.48
C LYS A 319 18.41 -27.80 -15.33
N LYS A 320 19.49 -28.24 -14.69
CA LYS A 320 20.63 -28.85 -15.38
C LYS A 320 20.04 -29.96 -16.26
N GLU A 321 20.06 -29.75 -17.57
CA GLU A 321 19.70 -30.79 -18.51
C GLU A 321 20.60 -31.97 -18.22
N ARG A 322 20.00 -33.14 -17.97
CA ARG A 322 20.75 -34.38 -17.88
C ARG A 322 21.27 -34.67 -19.29
N ILE A 323 22.53 -34.35 -19.53
CA ILE A 323 23.27 -34.86 -20.67
C ILE A 323 23.35 -36.38 -20.45
N ASN A 324 22.56 -37.13 -21.20
CA ASN A 324 22.77 -38.57 -21.32
C ASN A 324 24.00 -38.74 -22.23
N LEU A 325 25.13 -39.08 -21.63
CA LEU A 325 26.31 -39.64 -22.31
C LEU A 325 26.08 -41.13 -22.57
#